data_AF-A0A7V0L1U3-F1
#
_entry.id   AF-A0A7V0L1U3-F1
#
_cell.length_a   1.000
_cell.length_b   1.000
_cell.length_c   1.000
_cell.angle_alpha   90.00
_cell.angle_beta   90.00
_cell.angle_gamma   90.00
#
_symmetry.space_group_name_H-M   'P 1'
#
loop_
_entity.id
_entity.type
_entity.pdbx_description
1 polymer ?
#
loop_
_entity_poly.entity_id
_entity_poly.type
_entity_poly.pdbx_seq_one_letter_code
_entity_poly.pdbx_strand_id
1 'polypeptide(L)'
;IIPGGDTACGFSNTAMQLAGKGMLPTVLAAIDRAASAPRSLAAYEHGAVGPSKDCAYEGPILKAITGYPISMEGKSACCAHFSPLGNIAGAVTDLWSNESVQNIRLLSGNAPAAFLELLAYDCRLFNTSSLNNPLQYRKLLVESDISLSVEALMLEPNVVIKIASAIVAHEGGYRQTLAAVKTAYHEICGAIADKTVTISEKEQVWLNNLEKQIEALPQEDDAAIEYLKNNYGTFFRPESYKLD
;
A
#
# COMPACT_ATOMS: atom_id res chain seq x y z
N ILE A 1 -1.79 -26.64 5.06
CA ILE A 1 -1.72 -25.46 4.16
C ILE A 1 -2.21 -24.27 4.97
N ILE A 2 -1.51 -23.13 4.91
CA ILE A 2 -1.90 -21.90 5.61
C ILE A 2 -2.42 -20.91 4.55
N PRO A 3 -3.65 -20.41 4.65
CA PRO A 3 -4.15 -19.37 3.74
C PRO A 3 -3.44 -18.04 4.05
N GLY A 4 -2.54 -17.61 3.18
CA GLY A 4 -1.69 -16.43 3.40
C GLY A 4 -2.47 -15.11 3.33
N GLY A 5 -2.92 -14.72 2.14
CA GLY A 5 -3.65 -13.47 1.90
C GLY A 5 -3.69 -13.14 0.41
N ASP A 6 -4.11 -11.92 0.09
CA ASP A 6 -4.12 -11.36 -1.28
C ASP A 6 -3.44 -9.98 -1.29
N THR A 7 -3.33 -9.37 -2.46
CA THR A 7 -2.77 -8.04 -2.73
C THR A 7 -3.62 -7.30 -3.76
N ALA A 8 -3.79 -6.00 -3.60
CA ALA A 8 -4.42 -5.13 -4.59
C ALA A 8 -3.47 -4.73 -5.73
N CYS A 9 -2.45 -5.54 -6.03
CA CYS A 9 -1.41 -5.27 -7.03
C CYS A 9 -1.97 -4.82 -8.41
N GLY A 10 -3.06 -5.44 -8.88
CA GLY A 10 -3.73 -5.05 -10.14
C GLY A 10 -4.37 -3.66 -10.14
N PHE A 11 -4.49 -3.02 -8.97
CA PHE A 11 -5.01 -1.66 -8.78
C PHE A 11 -3.88 -0.74 -8.31
N SER A 12 -3.42 -0.91 -7.07
CA SER A 12 -2.56 0.05 -6.38
C SER A 12 -1.08 -0.04 -6.75
N ASN A 13 -0.56 -1.22 -7.11
CA ASN A 13 0.78 -1.27 -7.71
C ASN A 13 0.77 -0.75 -9.14
N THR A 14 -0.33 -0.92 -9.87
CA THR A 14 -0.47 -0.33 -11.20
C THR A 14 -0.53 1.20 -11.10
N ALA A 15 -1.28 1.77 -10.16
CA ALA A 15 -1.30 3.21 -9.89
C ALA A 15 0.11 3.74 -9.54
N MET A 16 0.83 3.07 -8.62
CA MET A 16 2.21 3.40 -8.26
C MET A 16 3.15 3.39 -9.47
N GLN A 17 3.08 2.34 -10.31
CA GLN A 17 3.94 2.22 -11.49
C GLN A 17 3.59 3.26 -12.58
N LEU A 18 2.32 3.61 -12.75
CA LEU A 18 1.91 4.69 -13.64
C LEU A 18 2.34 6.07 -13.12
N ALA A 19 2.31 6.28 -11.81
CA ALA A 19 2.80 7.50 -11.18
C ALA A 19 4.31 7.66 -11.35
N GLY A 20 5.08 6.60 -11.15
CA GLY A 20 6.53 6.58 -11.41
C GLY A 20 6.90 6.90 -12.87
N LYS A 21 5.98 6.72 -13.83
CA LYS A 21 6.12 7.09 -15.24
C LYS A 21 5.56 8.47 -15.58
N GLY A 22 5.02 9.20 -14.61
CA GLY A 22 4.38 10.51 -14.82
C GLY A 22 3.04 10.43 -15.57
N MET A 23 2.40 9.25 -15.62
CA MET A 23 1.12 9.03 -16.28
C MET A 23 -0.09 9.19 -15.34
N LEU A 24 0.16 9.23 -14.03
CA LEU A 24 -0.83 9.35 -12.97
C LEU A 24 -0.24 10.22 -11.82
N PRO A 25 -1.02 11.07 -11.13
CA PRO A 25 -0.51 11.87 -10.03
C PRO A 25 -0.11 11.02 -8.83
N THR A 26 1.03 11.29 -8.20
CA THR A 26 1.50 10.52 -7.03
C THR A 26 0.54 10.61 -5.84
N VAL A 27 -0.13 11.75 -5.65
CA VAL A 27 -1.18 11.92 -4.63
C VAL A 27 -2.37 10.99 -4.86
N LEU A 28 -2.71 10.69 -6.12
CA LEU A 28 -3.77 9.73 -6.44
C LEU A 28 -3.29 8.30 -6.17
N ALA A 29 -2.06 7.94 -6.53
CA ALA A 29 -1.50 6.62 -6.23
C ALA A 29 -1.44 6.35 -4.71
N ALA A 30 -1.09 7.38 -3.91
CA ALA A 30 -1.11 7.28 -2.45
C ALA A 30 -2.54 7.04 -1.90
N ILE A 31 -3.53 7.80 -2.37
CA ILE A 31 -4.92 7.61 -1.94
C ILE A 31 -5.47 6.24 -2.38
N ASP A 32 -5.15 5.79 -3.60
CA ASP A 32 -5.54 4.48 -4.12
C ASP A 32 -4.97 3.33 -3.27
N ARG A 33 -3.73 3.47 -2.78
CA ARG A 33 -3.15 2.50 -1.83
C ARG A 33 -4.04 2.32 -0.60
N ALA A 34 -4.45 3.42 0.03
CA ALA A 34 -5.33 3.38 1.20
C ALA A 34 -6.73 2.84 0.84
N ALA A 35 -7.29 3.28 -0.29
CA ALA A 35 -8.58 2.81 -0.80
C ALA A 35 -8.61 1.29 -1.04
N SER A 36 -7.47 0.71 -1.41
CA SER A 36 -7.36 -0.72 -1.70
C SER A 36 -7.25 -1.61 -0.46
N ALA A 37 -7.00 -1.05 0.73
CA ALA A 37 -6.80 -1.83 1.95
C ALA A 37 -8.04 -2.66 2.37
N PRO A 38 -9.28 -2.13 2.38
CA PRO A 38 -10.47 -2.94 2.66
C PRO A 38 -10.66 -4.11 1.69
N ARG A 39 -10.30 -3.93 0.41
CA ARG A 39 -10.35 -5.01 -0.58
C ARG A 39 -9.41 -6.16 -0.22
N SER A 40 -8.19 -5.85 0.21
CA SER A 40 -7.23 -6.88 0.63
C SER A 40 -7.55 -7.45 2.02
N LEU A 41 -8.20 -6.68 2.90
CA LEU A 41 -8.70 -7.11 4.20
C LEU A 41 -9.75 -8.23 4.07
N ALA A 42 -10.58 -8.18 3.02
CA ALA A 42 -11.60 -9.21 2.75
C ALA A 42 -11.03 -10.64 2.75
N ALA A 43 -9.78 -10.85 2.31
CA ALA A 43 -9.15 -12.17 2.36
C ALA A 43 -9.04 -12.71 3.80
N TYR A 44 -8.73 -11.85 4.77
CA TYR A 44 -8.60 -12.21 6.19
C TYR A 44 -9.96 -12.41 6.86
N GLU A 45 -10.95 -11.59 6.49
CA GLU A 45 -12.35 -11.78 6.92
C GLU A 45 -12.92 -13.13 6.45
N HIS A 46 -12.36 -13.68 5.36
CA HIS A 46 -12.73 -14.98 4.79
C HIS A 46 -11.73 -16.11 5.13
N GLY A 47 -10.88 -15.91 6.15
CA GLY A 47 -10.09 -16.97 6.77
C GLY A 47 -8.60 -17.00 6.43
N ALA A 48 -8.07 -16.00 5.73
CA ALA A 48 -6.62 -15.83 5.64
C ALA A 48 -6.01 -15.46 7.01
N VAL A 49 -4.80 -15.95 7.29
CA VAL A 49 -4.10 -15.78 8.58
C VAL A 49 -2.65 -15.32 8.43
N GLY A 50 -2.31 -14.82 7.24
CA GLY A 50 -0.96 -14.38 6.91
C GLY A 50 0.02 -15.52 6.57
N PRO A 51 1.21 -15.18 6.07
CA PRO A 51 1.64 -13.83 5.70
C PRO A 51 0.89 -13.30 4.46
N SER A 52 0.70 -11.98 4.37
CA SER A 52 0.23 -11.31 3.14
C SER A 52 1.14 -11.60 1.95
N LYS A 53 0.67 -11.28 0.74
CA LYS A 53 1.56 -11.16 -0.43
C LYS A 53 2.57 -10.01 -0.21
N ASP A 54 3.78 -10.20 -0.70
CA ASP A 54 4.91 -9.27 -0.68
C ASP A 54 4.61 -7.92 -1.33
N CYS A 55 3.97 -7.94 -2.50
CA CYS A 55 3.61 -6.73 -3.21
C CYS A 55 2.32 -6.07 -2.68
N ALA A 56 1.78 -6.51 -1.53
CA ALA A 56 0.72 -5.81 -0.81
C ALA A 56 1.31 -4.67 0.04
N TYR A 57 1.62 -3.53 -0.58
CA TYR A 57 2.09 -2.36 0.18
C TYR A 57 1.02 -1.77 1.12
N GLU A 58 -0.26 -2.16 0.97
CA GLU A 58 -1.32 -1.94 1.96
C GLU A 58 -1.21 -2.88 3.18
N GLY A 59 -0.30 -3.84 3.14
CA GLY A 59 -0.01 -4.82 4.20
C GLY A 59 0.15 -4.21 5.60
N PRO A 60 0.88 -3.10 5.80
CA PRO A 60 0.96 -2.44 7.11
C PRO A 60 -0.42 -2.08 7.70
N ILE A 61 -1.37 -1.64 6.87
CA ILE A 61 -2.76 -1.37 7.30
C ILE A 61 -3.43 -2.68 7.69
N LEU A 62 -3.29 -3.73 6.88
CA LEU A 62 -3.84 -5.05 7.19
C LEU A 62 -3.29 -5.61 8.51
N LYS A 63 -1.98 -5.46 8.75
CA LYS A 63 -1.32 -5.85 10.00
C LYS A 63 -1.84 -5.07 11.19
N ALA A 64 -2.04 -3.76 11.03
CA ALA A 64 -2.59 -2.92 12.10
C ALA A 64 -4.03 -3.31 12.47
N ILE A 65 -4.84 -3.75 11.49
CA ILE A 65 -6.22 -4.20 11.72
C ILE A 65 -6.25 -5.62 12.31
N THR A 66 -5.51 -6.55 11.71
CA THR A 66 -5.68 -7.99 11.95
C THR A 66 -4.69 -8.58 12.94
N GLY A 67 -3.52 -7.94 13.12
CA GLY A 67 -2.39 -8.50 13.87
C GLY A 67 -1.68 -9.67 13.17
N TYR A 68 -2.10 -10.08 11.97
CA TYR A 68 -1.45 -11.15 11.22
C TYR A 68 -0.13 -10.70 10.59
N PRO A 69 0.81 -11.65 10.36
CA PRO A 69 2.07 -11.32 9.72
C PRO A 69 1.88 -10.87 8.28
N ILE A 70 2.82 -10.06 7.79
CA ILE A 70 2.85 -9.57 6.41
C ILE A 70 4.20 -9.85 5.77
N SER A 71 4.17 -10.13 4.46
CA SER A 71 5.36 -10.07 3.62
C SER A 71 5.41 -8.71 2.95
N MET A 72 6.61 -8.14 2.84
CA MET A 72 6.83 -6.86 2.16
C MET A 72 8.00 -6.97 1.19
N GLU A 73 8.04 -6.05 0.24
CA GLU A 73 9.13 -5.85 -0.71
C GLU A 73 9.51 -4.37 -0.78
N GLY A 74 10.75 -4.07 -1.17
CA GLY A 74 11.23 -2.69 -1.24
C GLY A 74 12.61 -2.61 -1.88
N LYS A 75 13.61 -2.07 -1.19
CA LYS A 75 14.96 -1.83 -1.75
C LYS A 75 15.58 -3.06 -2.42
N SER A 76 15.31 -4.26 -1.91
CA SER A 76 15.87 -5.53 -2.40
C SER A 76 15.00 -6.22 -3.46
N ALA A 77 13.90 -5.58 -3.88
CA ALA A 77 13.03 -5.97 -4.98
C ALA A 77 13.26 -5.14 -6.26
N CYS A 78 14.36 -4.38 -6.32
CA CYS A 78 14.74 -3.58 -7.49
C CYS A 78 14.98 -4.40 -8.78
N CYS A 79 15.09 -5.73 -8.66
CA CYS A 79 15.11 -6.65 -9.80
C CYS A 79 13.76 -6.79 -10.50
N ALA A 80 12.66 -6.53 -9.80
CA ALA A 80 11.31 -6.62 -10.36
C ALA A 80 10.83 -5.27 -10.88
N HIS A 81 10.94 -4.23 -10.06
CA HIS A 81 10.50 -2.87 -10.41
C HIS A 81 11.20 -1.80 -9.56
N PHE A 82 11.11 -0.55 -10.01
CA PHE A 82 11.49 0.60 -9.21
C PHE A 82 10.27 1.11 -8.44
N SER A 83 10.51 1.59 -7.23
CA SER A 83 9.47 2.07 -6.31
C SER A 83 10.04 3.16 -5.41
N PRO A 84 9.22 4.14 -4.98
CA PRO A 84 9.61 5.08 -3.93
C PRO A 84 9.64 4.44 -2.52
N LEU A 85 9.22 3.18 -2.40
CA LEU A 85 9.03 2.46 -1.13
C LEU A 85 10.21 1.52 -0.85
N GLY A 86 11.40 2.09 -0.64
CA GLY A 86 12.65 1.33 -0.53
C GLY A 86 12.86 0.70 0.84
N ASN A 87 13.26 1.52 1.82
CA ASN A 87 13.52 1.13 3.20
C ASN A 87 12.23 1.10 4.03
N ILE A 88 11.30 2.04 3.81
CA ILE A 88 10.09 2.19 4.63
C ILE A 88 9.18 0.95 4.58
N ALA A 89 9.21 0.19 3.49
CA ALA A 89 8.52 -1.09 3.38
C ALA A 89 8.99 -2.13 4.42
N GLY A 90 10.22 -1.99 4.94
CA GLY A 90 10.75 -2.82 6.01
C GLY A 90 10.32 -2.39 7.42
N ALA A 91 9.62 -1.26 7.58
CA ALA A 91 9.34 -0.66 8.90
C ALA A 91 8.55 -1.58 9.84
N VAL A 92 7.65 -2.41 9.30
CA VAL A 92 6.78 -3.30 10.07
C VAL A 92 6.65 -4.70 9.45
N THR A 93 7.59 -5.09 8.58
CA THR A 93 7.51 -6.37 7.88
C THR A 93 7.79 -7.58 8.78
N ASP A 94 7.20 -8.75 8.45
CA ASP A 94 7.53 -10.04 9.07
C ASP A 94 8.31 -10.95 8.12
N LEU A 95 8.06 -10.82 6.80
CA LEU A 95 8.81 -11.50 5.74
C LEU A 95 9.31 -10.50 4.70
N TRP A 96 10.46 -10.77 4.09
CA TRP A 96 11.10 -9.87 3.15
C TRP A 96 11.33 -10.55 1.80
N SER A 97 10.82 -9.94 0.73
CA SER A 97 10.81 -10.50 -0.62
C SER A 97 11.57 -9.62 -1.62
N ASN A 98 12.06 -10.25 -2.68
CA ASN A 98 12.62 -9.59 -3.86
C ASN A 98 11.58 -9.45 -4.99
N GLU A 99 10.30 -9.72 -4.72
CA GLU A 99 9.17 -9.82 -5.66
C GLU A 99 9.37 -10.91 -6.72
N SER A 100 10.18 -10.62 -7.74
CA SER A 100 10.46 -11.55 -8.83
C SER A 100 11.81 -11.25 -9.49
N VAL A 101 12.50 -12.31 -9.89
CA VAL A 101 13.73 -12.20 -10.67
C VAL A 101 13.82 -13.36 -11.65
N GLN A 102 14.20 -13.06 -12.89
CA GLN A 102 14.43 -14.10 -13.90
C GLN A 102 15.61 -14.99 -13.48
N ASN A 103 15.51 -16.31 -13.70
CA ASN A 103 16.59 -17.25 -13.40
C ASN A 103 17.70 -17.18 -14.48
N ILE A 104 18.54 -16.15 -14.40
CA ILE A 104 19.69 -15.93 -15.27
C ILE A 104 21.01 -16.08 -14.50
N ARG A 105 22.11 -16.27 -15.22
CA ARG A 105 23.45 -16.36 -14.64
C ARG A 105 24.07 -14.97 -14.43
N LEU A 106 24.54 -14.71 -13.21
CA LEU A 106 25.38 -13.59 -12.81
C LEU A 106 26.80 -14.09 -12.51
N LEU A 107 27.74 -13.16 -12.25
CA LEU A 107 29.10 -13.52 -11.81
C LEU A 107 29.11 -14.27 -10.47
N SER A 108 28.20 -13.91 -9.56
CA SER A 108 28.06 -14.47 -8.21
C SER A 108 27.27 -15.79 -8.15
N GLY A 109 26.74 -16.29 -9.28
CA GLY A 109 25.83 -17.43 -9.32
C GLY A 109 24.56 -17.12 -10.09
N ASN A 110 23.47 -17.84 -9.85
CA ASN A 110 22.19 -17.52 -10.50
C ASN A 110 21.50 -16.37 -9.76
N ALA A 111 20.77 -15.52 -10.48
CA ALA A 111 20.13 -14.33 -9.90
C ALA A 111 19.24 -14.62 -8.67
N PRO A 112 18.41 -15.69 -8.63
CA PRO A 112 17.66 -16.04 -7.42
C PRO A 112 18.55 -16.28 -6.19
N ALA A 113 19.72 -16.89 -6.36
CA ALA A 113 20.65 -17.11 -5.25
C ALA A 113 21.30 -15.81 -4.77
N ALA A 114 21.66 -14.92 -5.71
CA ALA A 114 22.23 -13.62 -5.37
C ALA A 114 21.22 -12.73 -4.61
N PHE A 115 19.96 -12.67 -5.05
CA PHE A 115 18.93 -11.90 -4.35
C PHE A 115 18.51 -12.56 -3.03
N LEU A 116 18.49 -13.89 -2.93
CA LEU A 116 18.28 -14.58 -1.65
C LEU A 116 19.36 -14.21 -0.63
N GLU A 117 20.62 -14.08 -1.06
CA GLU A 117 21.70 -13.62 -0.19
C GLU A 117 21.48 -12.18 0.30
N LEU A 118 21.05 -11.26 -0.57
CA LEU A 118 20.69 -9.90 -0.19
C LEU A 118 19.54 -9.86 0.82
N LEU A 119 18.46 -10.61 0.57
CA LEU A 119 17.33 -10.72 1.50
C LEU A 119 17.78 -11.29 2.86
N ALA A 120 18.69 -12.27 2.86
CA ALA A 120 19.23 -12.82 4.09
C ALA A 120 20.03 -11.79 4.91
N TYR A 121 20.79 -10.89 4.25
CA TYR A 121 21.47 -9.81 4.95
C TYR A 121 20.50 -8.79 5.54
N ASP A 122 19.46 -8.40 4.81
CA ASP A 122 18.40 -7.52 5.32
C ASP A 122 17.72 -8.13 6.54
N CYS A 123 17.28 -9.38 6.45
CA CYS A 123 16.64 -10.09 7.57
C CYS A 123 17.57 -10.24 8.78
N ARG A 124 18.88 -10.46 8.59
CA ARG A 124 19.85 -10.47 9.71
C ARG A 124 19.91 -9.13 10.43
N LEU A 125 19.88 -8.03 9.68
CA LEU A 125 19.86 -6.69 10.26
C LEU A 125 18.52 -6.40 10.97
N PHE A 126 17.40 -6.81 10.39
CA PHE A 126 16.06 -6.71 11.00
C PHE A 126 15.98 -7.50 12.31
N ASN A 127 16.47 -8.73 12.32
CA ASN A 127 16.48 -9.59 13.51
C ASN A 127 17.43 -9.05 14.58
N THR A 128 18.58 -8.50 14.19
CA THR A 128 19.51 -7.89 15.14
C THR A 128 18.90 -6.64 15.75
N SER A 129 18.26 -5.78 14.95
CA SER A 129 17.64 -4.57 15.46
C SER A 129 16.43 -4.86 16.34
N SER A 130 15.63 -5.89 16.04
CA SER A 130 14.44 -6.26 16.82
C SER A 130 14.75 -6.65 18.27
N LEU A 131 15.94 -7.22 18.51
CA LEU A 131 16.42 -7.60 19.84
C LEU A 131 17.11 -6.46 20.61
N ASN A 132 17.56 -5.41 19.91
CA ASN A 132 18.41 -4.38 20.51
C ASN A 132 17.75 -3.00 20.54
N ASN A 133 17.34 -2.48 19.38
CA ASN A 133 16.76 -1.14 19.27
C ASN A 133 15.72 -1.08 18.12
N PRO A 134 14.60 -1.82 18.23
CA PRO A 134 13.63 -1.96 17.15
C PRO A 134 13.05 -0.62 16.71
N LEU A 135 12.72 0.25 17.66
CA LEU A 135 12.06 1.52 17.38
C LEU A 135 12.99 2.50 16.68
N GLN A 136 14.27 2.56 17.06
CA GLN A 136 15.24 3.42 16.38
C GLN A 136 15.49 2.94 14.95
N TYR A 137 15.63 1.63 14.74
CA TYR A 137 15.87 1.12 13.39
C TYR A 137 14.64 1.33 12.48
N ARG A 138 13.44 1.05 12.98
CA ARG A 138 12.18 1.37 12.28
C ARG A 138 12.10 2.86 11.92
N LYS A 139 12.45 3.74 12.87
CA LYS A 139 12.48 5.19 12.64
C LYS A 139 13.39 5.55 11.47
N LEU A 140 14.60 5.00 11.40
CA LEU A 140 15.54 5.25 10.30
C LEU A 140 15.01 4.75 8.95
N LEU A 141 14.33 3.59 8.92
CA LEU A 141 13.70 3.08 7.69
C LEU A 141 12.59 4.00 7.17
N VAL A 142 11.82 4.61 8.08
CA VAL A 142 10.76 5.57 7.73
C VAL A 142 11.35 6.90 7.28
N GLU A 143 12.25 7.48 8.09
CA GLU A 143 12.84 8.80 7.84
C GLU A 143 13.66 8.87 6.56
N SER A 144 14.22 7.75 6.07
CA SER A 144 14.98 7.74 4.83
C SER A 144 14.12 7.95 3.58
N ASP A 145 12.82 7.64 3.64
CA ASP A 145 11.96 7.59 2.45
C ASP A 145 10.77 8.54 2.52
N ILE A 146 10.24 8.83 3.72
CA ILE A 146 8.96 9.53 3.89
C ILE A 146 8.93 10.91 3.21
N SER A 147 10.03 11.67 3.24
CA SER A 147 10.08 13.00 2.64
C SER A 147 10.29 12.97 1.11
N LEU A 148 10.57 11.79 0.54
CA LEU A 148 10.89 11.64 -0.89
C LEU A 148 9.66 11.35 -1.74
N SER A 149 8.58 10.84 -1.14
CA SER A 149 7.34 10.53 -1.86
C SER A 149 6.12 10.55 -0.95
N VAL A 150 5.03 11.14 -1.43
CA VAL A 150 3.71 11.04 -0.78
C VAL A 150 3.21 9.59 -0.70
N GLU A 151 3.65 8.71 -1.59
CA GLU A 151 3.30 7.28 -1.53
C GLU A 151 3.94 6.59 -0.31
N ALA A 152 5.13 7.04 0.12
CA ALA A 152 5.79 6.54 1.32
C ALA A 152 5.02 6.90 2.60
N LEU A 153 4.30 8.02 2.60
CA LEU A 153 3.45 8.43 3.74
C LEU A 153 2.42 7.35 4.10
N MET A 154 1.92 6.60 3.11
CA MET A 154 0.92 5.54 3.34
C MET A 154 1.48 4.32 4.09
N LEU A 155 2.79 4.24 4.27
CA LEU A 155 3.48 3.22 5.05
C LEU A 155 4.02 3.76 6.39
N GLU A 156 3.89 5.07 6.65
CA GLU A 156 4.30 5.66 7.92
C GLU A 156 3.43 5.08 9.06
N PRO A 157 4.02 4.54 10.14
CA PRO A 157 3.26 3.81 11.16
C PRO A 157 2.07 4.56 11.79
N ASN A 158 2.16 5.87 12.03
CA ASN A 158 1.04 6.63 12.59
C ASN A 158 -0.08 6.83 11.56
N VAL A 159 0.27 7.16 10.31
CA VAL A 159 -0.69 7.26 9.19
C VAL A 159 -1.38 5.91 8.97
N VAL A 160 -0.63 4.81 8.96
CA VAL A 160 -1.15 3.44 8.87
C VAL A 160 -2.17 3.16 9.97
N ILE A 161 -1.86 3.49 11.23
CA ILE A 161 -2.78 3.29 12.35
C ILE A 161 -4.05 4.13 12.20
N LYS A 162 -3.94 5.37 11.74
CA LYS A 162 -5.12 6.25 11.52
C LYS A 162 -6.02 5.70 10.42
N ILE A 163 -5.45 5.28 9.29
CA ILE A 163 -6.21 4.66 8.20
C ILE A 163 -6.88 3.36 8.67
N ALA A 164 -6.12 2.49 9.36
CA ALA A 164 -6.66 1.26 9.93
C ALA A 164 -7.83 1.52 10.88
N SER A 165 -7.68 2.50 11.78
CA SER A 165 -8.72 2.91 12.73
C SER A 165 -9.97 3.43 12.02
N ALA A 166 -9.80 4.22 10.96
CA ALA A 166 -10.90 4.71 10.15
C ALA A 166 -11.64 3.57 9.43
N ILE A 167 -10.92 2.58 8.90
CA ILE A 167 -11.52 1.41 8.25
C ILE A 167 -12.38 0.63 9.26
N VAL A 168 -11.84 0.25 10.42
CA VAL A 168 -12.57 -0.59 11.39
C VAL A 168 -13.73 0.14 12.08
N ALA A 169 -13.79 1.47 12.00
CA ALA A 169 -14.91 2.26 12.51
C ALA A 169 -16.18 2.18 11.65
N HIS A 170 -16.10 1.55 10.47
CA HIS A 170 -17.21 1.41 9.55
C HIS A 170 -17.45 -0.05 9.15
N GLU A 171 -18.71 -0.38 8.92
CA GLU A 171 -19.16 -1.64 8.32
C GLU A 171 -19.44 -1.43 6.83
N GLY A 172 -19.21 -2.48 6.03
CA GLY A 172 -19.44 -2.46 4.59
C GLY A 172 -18.21 -2.00 3.80
N GLY A 173 -17.87 -2.74 2.75
CA GLY A 173 -16.62 -2.54 2.01
C GLY A 173 -16.52 -1.15 1.36
N TYR A 174 -17.63 -0.58 0.91
CA TYR A 174 -17.62 0.76 0.31
C TYR A 174 -17.38 1.85 1.35
N ARG A 175 -18.13 1.86 2.47
CA ARG A 175 -17.93 2.83 3.55
C ARG A 175 -16.54 2.75 4.18
N GLN A 176 -16.01 1.54 4.35
CA GLN A 176 -14.61 1.33 4.76
C GLN A 176 -13.62 1.95 3.76
N THR A 177 -13.84 1.75 2.47
CA THR A 177 -13.02 2.34 1.39
C THR A 177 -13.08 3.86 1.41
N LEU A 178 -14.28 4.43 1.55
CA LEU A 178 -14.48 5.87 1.62
C LEU A 178 -13.80 6.49 2.85
N ALA A 179 -13.86 5.81 4.00
CA ALA A 179 -13.18 6.23 5.22
C ALA A 179 -11.64 6.22 5.05
N ALA A 180 -11.10 5.18 4.40
CA ALA A 180 -9.68 5.10 4.09
C ALA A 180 -9.24 6.24 3.14
N VAL A 181 -10.01 6.51 2.09
CA VAL A 181 -9.76 7.60 1.13
C VAL A 181 -9.73 8.96 1.81
N LYS A 182 -10.76 9.29 2.60
CA LYS A 182 -10.85 10.57 3.31
C LYS A 182 -9.70 10.73 4.32
N THR A 183 -9.36 9.67 5.03
CA THR A 183 -8.26 9.69 6.01
C THR A 183 -6.91 9.88 5.31
N ALA A 184 -6.64 9.14 4.24
CA ALA A 184 -5.41 9.30 3.47
C ALA A 184 -5.27 10.72 2.89
N TYR A 185 -6.35 11.27 2.33
CA TYR A 185 -6.36 12.66 1.85
C TYR A 185 -6.02 13.66 2.95
N HIS A 186 -6.64 13.55 4.14
CA HIS A 186 -6.34 14.43 5.26
C HIS A 186 -4.90 14.28 5.76
N GLU A 187 -4.36 13.06 5.83
CA GLU A 187 -2.97 12.83 6.25
C GLU A 187 -1.98 13.40 5.23
N ILE A 188 -2.27 13.30 3.93
CA ILE A 188 -1.47 13.96 2.89
C ILE A 188 -1.47 15.48 3.08
N CYS A 189 -2.65 16.10 3.27
CA CYS A 189 -2.75 17.54 3.51
C CYS A 189 -1.99 17.97 4.79
N GLY A 190 -2.09 17.19 5.86
CA GLY A 190 -1.36 17.43 7.11
C GLY A 190 0.15 17.36 6.92
N ALA A 191 0.64 16.30 6.26
CA ALA A 191 2.06 16.08 5.98
C ALA A 191 2.67 17.15 5.04
N ILE A 192 1.86 17.77 4.17
CA ILE A 192 2.30 18.91 3.37
C ILE A 192 2.37 20.17 4.24
N ALA A 193 1.37 20.40 5.08
CA ALA A 193 1.30 21.58 5.95
C ALA A 193 2.44 21.62 6.98
N ASP A 194 2.81 20.48 7.55
CA ASP A 194 3.94 20.36 8.49
C ASP A 194 5.31 20.14 7.81
N LYS A 195 5.33 20.06 6.48
CA LYS A 195 6.52 19.87 5.62
C LYS A 195 7.21 18.51 5.78
N THR A 196 6.50 17.50 6.30
CA THR A 196 6.97 16.10 6.27
C THR A 196 7.13 15.61 4.82
N VAL A 197 6.19 15.97 3.94
CA VAL A 197 6.23 15.67 2.51
C VAL A 197 6.18 16.97 1.70
N THR A 198 6.96 17.04 0.62
CA THR A 198 6.87 18.11 -0.37
C THR A 198 6.35 17.56 -1.67
N ILE A 199 5.37 18.25 -2.27
CA ILE A 199 4.82 17.91 -3.58
C ILE A 199 5.03 19.07 -4.57
N SER A 200 5.01 18.77 -5.86
CA SER A 200 5.10 19.80 -6.90
C SER A 200 3.81 20.62 -7.01
N GLU A 201 3.89 21.80 -7.63
CA GLU A 201 2.70 22.61 -7.93
C GLU A 201 1.65 21.84 -8.76
N LYS A 202 2.10 20.97 -9.68
CA LYS A 202 1.20 20.12 -10.48
C LYS A 202 0.46 19.10 -9.61
N GLU A 203 1.16 18.48 -8.67
CA GLU A 203 0.55 17.56 -7.70
C GLU A 203 -0.44 18.29 -6.79
N GLN A 204 -0.15 19.54 -6.40
CA GLN A 204 -1.08 20.36 -5.62
C GLN A 204 -2.39 20.63 -6.36
N VAL A 205 -2.32 20.92 -7.67
CA VAL A 205 -3.52 21.08 -8.51
C VAL A 205 -4.34 19.79 -8.53
N TRP A 206 -3.69 18.63 -8.67
CA TRP A 206 -4.37 17.34 -8.60
C TRP A 206 -5.00 17.08 -7.24
N LEU A 207 -4.30 17.37 -6.15
CA LEU A 207 -4.80 17.22 -4.79
C LEU A 207 -6.08 18.05 -4.56
N ASN A 208 -6.08 19.31 -5.02
CA ASN A 208 -7.26 20.19 -4.93
C ASN A 208 -8.44 19.68 -5.78
N ASN A 209 -8.15 19.04 -6.91
CA ASN A 209 -9.20 18.42 -7.72
C ASN A 209 -9.76 17.16 -7.04
N LEU A 210 -8.89 16.36 -6.42
CA LEU A 210 -9.28 15.14 -5.70
C LEU A 210 -10.16 15.46 -4.48
N GLU A 211 -9.92 16.55 -3.78
CA GLU A 211 -10.79 17.03 -2.69
C GLU A 211 -12.27 17.07 -3.12
N LYS A 212 -12.54 17.78 -4.22
CA LYS A 212 -13.90 17.93 -4.77
C LYS A 212 -14.50 16.60 -5.21
N GLN A 213 -13.68 15.71 -5.77
CA GLN A 213 -14.14 14.38 -6.19
C GLN A 213 -14.49 13.51 -4.99
N ILE A 214 -13.67 13.54 -3.93
CA ILE A 214 -13.90 12.81 -2.69
C ILE A 214 -15.17 13.30 -1.99
N GLU A 215 -15.42 14.62 -1.98
CA GLU A 215 -16.66 15.21 -1.46
C GLU A 215 -17.90 14.80 -2.26
N ALA A 216 -17.75 14.62 -3.58
CA ALA A 216 -18.83 14.23 -4.48
C ALA A 216 -19.12 12.72 -4.49
N LEU A 217 -18.28 11.90 -3.85
CA LEU A 217 -18.52 10.45 -3.77
C LEU A 217 -19.83 10.16 -3.03
N PRO A 218 -20.59 9.14 -3.46
CA PRO A 218 -21.73 8.63 -2.71
C PRO A 218 -21.34 8.30 -1.25
N GLN A 219 -22.25 8.50 -0.30
CA GLN A 219 -21.98 8.16 1.11
C GLN A 219 -22.49 6.76 1.48
N GLU A 220 -23.30 6.17 0.61
CA GLU A 220 -24.04 4.92 0.83
C GLU A 220 -23.73 3.91 -0.27
N ASP A 221 -23.63 2.63 0.10
CA ASP A 221 -23.28 1.52 -0.79
C ASP A 221 -24.22 1.42 -2.00
N ASP A 222 -25.54 1.52 -1.79
CA ASP A 222 -26.53 1.44 -2.87
C ASP A 222 -26.36 2.57 -3.89
N ALA A 223 -26.11 3.80 -3.41
CA ALA A 223 -25.87 4.95 -4.27
C ALA A 223 -24.53 4.83 -5.02
N ALA A 224 -23.52 4.21 -4.41
CA ALA A 224 -22.25 3.90 -5.07
C ALA A 224 -22.41 2.87 -6.19
N ILE A 225 -23.18 1.81 -5.94
CA ILE A 225 -23.50 0.80 -6.95
C ILE A 225 -24.29 1.41 -8.10
N GLU A 226 -25.31 2.24 -7.80
CA GLU A 226 -26.10 2.93 -8.82
C GLU A 226 -25.22 3.86 -9.66
N TYR A 227 -24.37 4.67 -9.02
CA TYR A 227 -23.39 5.52 -9.69
C TYR A 227 -22.48 4.69 -10.62
N LEU A 228 -21.95 3.57 -10.13
CA LEU A 228 -21.06 2.71 -10.90
C LEU A 228 -21.77 2.06 -12.09
N LYS A 229 -23.01 1.59 -11.93
CA LYS A 229 -23.83 1.06 -13.03
C LYS A 229 -24.11 2.13 -14.10
N ASN A 230 -24.49 3.33 -13.68
CA ASN A 230 -24.85 4.42 -14.58
C ASN A 230 -23.65 4.95 -15.39
N ASN A 231 -22.46 4.99 -14.80
CA ASN A 231 -21.27 5.57 -15.45
C ASN A 231 -20.36 4.52 -16.11
N TYR A 232 -20.33 3.29 -15.58
CA TYR A 232 -19.36 2.27 -15.98
C TYR A 232 -19.98 0.90 -16.29
N GLY A 233 -21.30 0.75 -16.30
CA GLY A 233 -22.00 -0.52 -16.52
C GLY A 233 -21.66 -1.26 -17.81
N THR A 234 -21.07 -0.58 -18.80
CA THR A 234 -20.62 -1.18 -20.06
C THR A 234 -19.19 -1.72 -20.01
N PHE A 235 -18.41 -1.39 -18.97
CA PHE A 235 -17.00 -1.79 -18.82
C PHE A 235 -16.80 -3.04 -17.95
N PHE A 236 -17.84 -3.51 -17.27
CA PHE A 236 -17.80 -4.72 -16.46
C PHE A 236 -19.09 -5.53 -16.61
N ARG A 237 -19.07 -6.77 -16.10
CA ARG A 237 -20.22 -7.68 -16.11
C ARG A 237 -20.82 -7.72 -14.70
N PRO A 238 -22.01 -7.12 -14.45
CA PRO A 238 -22.64 -7.11 -13.13
C PRO A 238 -22.79 -8.50 -12.50
N GLU A 239 -23.05 -9.53 -13.32
CA GLU A 239 -23.23 -10.90 -12.86
C GLU A 239 -21.95 -11.47 -12.22
N SER A 240 -20.76 -10.98 -12.60
CA SER A 240 -19.48 -11.40 -12.01
C SER A 240 -19.32 -10.94 -10.56
N TYR A 241 -20.11 -9.95 -10.15
CA TYR A 241 -20.10 -9.35 -8.82
C TYR A 241 -21.42 -9.56 -8.06
N LYS A 242 -22.34 -10.37 -8.61
CA LYS A 242 -23.69 -10.59 -8.06
C LYS A 242 -24.50 -9.29 -7.93
N LEU A 243 -24.39 -8.41 -8.92
CA LEU A 243 -25.08 -7.10 -8.96
C LEU A 243 -26.27 -7.06 -9.92
N ASP A 244 -26.83 -8.22 -10.28
CA ASP A 244 -28.00 -8.33 -11.17
C ASP A 244 -29.29 -7.85 -10.51
#